data_AF-A0A1S8AVW9-F1
#
_entry.id   AF-A0A1S8AVW9-F1
#
_cell.length_a   1.000
_cell.length_b   1.000
_cell.length_c   1.000
_cell.angle_alpha   90.00
_cell.angle_beta   90.00
_cell.angle_gamma   90.00
#
_symmetry.space_group_name_H-M   'P 1'
#
loop_
_entity.id
_entity.type
_entity.pdbx_description
1 polymer ?
#
loop_
_entity_poly.entity_id
_entity_poly.type
_entity_poly.pdbx_seq_one_letter_code
_entity_poly.pdbx_strand_id
1 'polypeptide(L)'
;MTDGRLSRLRRRLEAAVRERLENLRWWYALRIGGAPRCGECGDEAAWIAETEGEPRCFKHIPSEGMEAIRDVRPADCFTDWSEDHGDA
;
A
#
# COMPACT_ATOMS: atom_id res chain seq x y z
N MET A 1 37.41 -10.98 -18.39
CA MET A 1 36.11 -11.70 -18.29
C MET A 1 35.49 -11.63 -16.88
N THR A 2 35.83 -10.65 -16.04
CA THR A 2 35.34 -10.51 -14.63
C THR A 2 34.19 -9.50 -14.48
N ASP A 3 34.08 -8.53 -15.39
CA ASP A 3 33.08 -7.45 -15.34
C ASP A 3 31.63 -7.93 -15.37
N GLY A 4 31.35 -9.03 -16.08
CA GLY A 4 29.99 -9.60 -16.16
C GLY A 4 29.52 -10.25 -14.85
N ARG A 5 30.43 -10.67 -13.96
CA ARG A 5 30.07 -11.28 -12.66
C ARG A 5 29.86 -10.20 -11.59
N LEU A 6 30.71 -9.18 -11.56
CA LEU A 6 30.60 -8.06 -10.64
C LEU A 6 29.33 -7.22 -10.88
N SER A 7 28.98 -6.97 -12.14
CA SER A 7 27.75 -6.28 -12.51
C SER A 7 26.47 -7.02 -12.10
N ARG A 8 26.45 -8.35 -12.22
CA ARG A 8 25.32 -9.18 -11.74
C ARG A 8 25.21 -9.21 -10.23
N LEU A 9 26.32 -9.31 -9.51
CA LEU A 9 26.34 -9.24 -8.05
C LEU A 9 25.85 -7.88 -7.55
N ARG A 10 26.28 -6.78 -8.19
CA ARG A 10 25.81 -5.43 -7.85
C ARG A 10 24.30 -5.29 -8.01
N ARG A 11 23.73 -5.75 -9.13
CA ARG A 11 22.27 -5.73 -9.36
C ARG A 11 21.50 -6.53 -8.32
N ARG A 12 22.02 -7.69 -7.91
CA ARG A 12 21.39 -8.52 -6.86
C ARG A 12 21.41 -7.83 -5.49
N LEU A 13 22.53 -7.20 -5.14
CA LEU A 13 22.64 -6.42 -3.90
C LEU A 13 21.70 -5.21 -3.93
N GLU A 14 21.64 -4.48 -5.04
CA GLU A 14 20.69 -3.37 -5.21
C GLU A 14 19.24 -3.82 -5.04
N ALA A 15 18.85 -4.96 -5.63
CA ALA A 15 17.51 -5.52 -5.47
C ALA A 15 17.22 -5.91 -4.02
N ALA A 16 18.15 -6.62 -3.36
CA ALA A 16 18.00 -7.03 -1.96
C ALA A 16 17.90 -5.83 -1.01
N VAL A 17 18.66 -4.76 -1.25
CA VAL A 17 18.59 -3.53 -0.47
C VAL A 17 17.25 -2.83 -0.66
N ARG A 18 16.73 -2.75 -1.91
CA ARG A 18 15.41 -2.18 -2.19
C ARG A 18 14.30 -2.94 -1.47
N GLU A 19 14.30 -4.26 -1.56
CA GLU A 19 13.35 -5.13 -0.88
C GLU A 19 13.41 -4.95 0.65
N ARG A 20 14.62 -4.88 1.22
CA ARG A 20 14.81 -4.63 2.66
C ARG A 20 14.23 -3.28 3.08
N LEU A 21 14.47 -2.23 2.30
CA LEU A 21 13.93 -0.89 2.58
C LEU A 21 12.41 -0.86 2.47
N GLU A 22 11.85 -1.53 1.47
CA GLU A 22 10.40 -1.64 1.29
C GLU A 22 9.74 -2.38 2.46
N ASN A 23 10.32 -3.51 2.88
CA ASN A 23 9.87 -4.24 4.07
C ASN A 23 9.94 -3.39 5.35
N LEU A 24 10.99 -2.59 5.52
CA LEU A 24 11.10 -1.67 6.66
C LEU A 24 10.05 -0.55 6.61
N ARG A 25 9.76 -0.02 5.42
CA ARG A 25 8.71 1.00 5.24
C ARG A 25 7.34 0.43 5.61
N TRP A 26 7.03 -0.77 5.14
CA TRP A 26 5.79 -1.47 5.49
C TRP A 26 5.70 -1.77 6.98
N TRP A 27 6.76 -2.32 7.56
CA TRP A 27 6.83 -2.60 8.99
C TRP A 27 6.55 -1.34 9.81
N TYR A 28 7.18 -0.21 9.47
CA TYR A 28 6.98 1.06 10.16
C TYR A 28 5.55 1.59 9.99
N ALA A 29 5.02 1.56 8.77
CA ALA A 29 3.68 2.01 8.45
C ALA A 29 2.61 1.26 9.25
N LEU A 30 2.64 -0.08 9.23
CA LEU A 30 1.71 -0.91 9.98
C LEU A 30 1.89 -0.78 11.49
N ARG A 31 3.13 -0.58 11.97
CA ARG A 31 3.41 -0.49 13.40
C ARG A 31 2.94 0.81 14.04
N ILE A 32 2.99 1.92 13.29
CA ILE A 32 2.72 3.28 13.80
C ILE A 32 1.37 3.82 13.31
N GLY A 33 1.08 3.73 12.02
CA GLY A 33 -0.19 4.18 11.44
C GLY A 33 -1.30 3.13 11.55
N GLY A 34 -0.94 1.85 11.49
CA GLY A 34 -1.91 0.76 11.42
C GLY A 34 -2.42 0.53 10.00
N ALA A 35 -3.01 -0.64 9.74
CA ALA A 35 -3.63 -0.90 8.45
C ALA A 35 -4.84 0.04 8.26
N PRO A 36 -5.01 0.64 7.06
CA PRO A 36 -6.20 1.40 6.76
C PRO A 36 -7.44 0.51 6.88
N ARG A 37 -8.56 1.11 7.29
CA ARG A 37 -9.81 0.40 7.51
C ARG A 37 -10.78 0.68 6.36
N CYS A 38 -11.51 -0.36 5.98
CA CYS A 38 -12.57 -0.27 5.00
C CYS A 38 -13.62 0.75 5.42
N GLY A 39 -13.96 1.70 4.54
CA GLY A 39 -15.00 2.70 4.79
C GLY A 39 -16.38 2.10 5.08
N GLU A 40 -16.73 0.99 4.43
CA GLU A 40 -18.03 0.33 4.62
C GLU A 40 -18.19 -0.41 5.95
N CYS A 41 -17.18 -1.19 6.34
CA CYS A 41 -17.33 -2.19 7.42
C CYS A 41 -16.27 -2.12 8.51
N GLY A 42 -15.24 -1.28 8.35
CA GLY A 42 -14.17 -1.12 9.33
C GLY A 42 -13.16 -2.28 9.40
N ASP A 43 -13.32 -3.34 8.59
CA ASP A 43 -12.33 -4.41 8.43
C ASP A 43 -11.03 -3.86 7.82
N GLU A 44 -9.92 -4.62 7.91
CA GLU A 44 -8.67 -4.24 7.24
C GLU A 44 -8.87 -4.10 5.72
N ALA A 45 -8.44 -2.95 5.20
CA ALA A 45 -8.52 -2.65 3.77
C ALA A 45 -7.39 -3.34 3.00
N ALA A 46 -7.71 -3.76 1.78
CA ALA A 46 -6.78 -4.39 0.86
C ALA A 46 -6.36 -3.44 -0.27
N TRP A 47 -7.23 -2.50 -0.62
CA TRP A 47 -7.03 -1.54 -1.70
C TRP A 47 -7.61 -0.18 -1.33
N ILE A 48 -7.24 0.83 -2.12
CA ILE A 48 -7.84 2.16 -2.11
C ILE A 48 -8.69 2.30 -3.38
N ALA A 49 -9.96 2.63 -3.20
CA ALA A 49 -10.84 3.02 -4.29
C ALA A 49 -10.47 4.44 -4.73
N GLU A 50 -9.90 4.59 -5.93
CA GLU A 50 -9.39 5.89 -6.39
C GLU A 50 -10.52 6.87 -6.73
N THR A 51 -11.68 6.36 -7.16
CA THR A 51 -12.87 7.17 -7.49
C THR A 51 -13.55 7.74 -6.26
N GLU A 52 -13.60 6.94 -5.19
CA GLU A 52 -14.29 7.26 -3.94
C GLU A 52 -13.34 7.90 -2.92
N GLY A 53 -12.02 7.76 -3.13
CA GLY A 53 -11.00 8.33 -2.26
C GLY A 53 -10.89 7.61 -0.91
N GLU A 54 -11.31 6.34 -0.81
CA GLU A 54 -11.42 5.64 0.47
C GLU A 54 -10.86 4.21 0.44
N PRO A 55 -10.45 3.64 1.60
CA PRO A 55 -9.97 2.28 1.68
C PRO A 55 -11.12 1.28 1.64
N ARG A 56 -10.87 0.13 1.01
CA ARG A 56 -11.88 -0.92 0.81
C ARG A 56 -11.28 -2.30 1.04
N CYS A 57 -12.07 -3.22 1.60
CA CYS A 57 -11.69 -4.60 1.85
C CYS A 57 -12.15 -5.55 0.74
N PHE A 58 -11.69 -6.81 0.78
CA PHE A 58 -12.03 -7.83 -0.22
C PHE A 58 -13.53 -8.07 -0.48
N LYS A 59 -14.38 -7.69 0.48
CA LYS A 59 -15.85 -7.85 0.39
C LYS A 59 -16.53 -6.65 -0.29
N HIS A 60 -15.89 -5.49 -0.28
CA HIS A 60 -16.46 -4.22 -0.73
C HIS A 60 -15.61 -3.67 -1.89
N ILE A 61 -15.64 -4.37 -3.02
CA ILE A 61 -15.04 -3.89 -4.26
C ILE A 61 -15.94 -2.77 -4.82
N PRO A 62 -15.39 -1.62 -5.25
CA PRO A 62 -16.16 -0.56 -5.90
C PRO A 62 -16.97 -1.06 -7.09
N SER A 63 -18.10 -0.41 -7.34
CA SER A 63 -19.00 -0.78 -8.43
C SER A 63 -18.38 -0.55 -9.82
N GLU A 64 -17.43 0.38 -9.88
CA GLU A 64 -16.62 0.79 -11.02
C GLU A 64 -15.58 -0.27 -11.42
N GLY A 65 -15.44 -1.34 -10.64
CA GLY A 65 -14.60 -2.48 -10.97
C GLY A 65 -13.16 -2.35 -10.48
N MET A 66 -12.35 -3.37 -10.83
CA MET A 66 -10.97 -3.49 -10.34
C MET A 66 -10.01 -2.48 -10.99
N GLU A 67 -10.40 -1.85 -12.11
CA GLU A 67 -9.62 -0.76 -12.70
C GLU A 67 -9.65 0.54 -11.87
N ALA A 68 -10.64 0.69 -10.99
CA ALA A 68 -10.81 1.87 -10.13
C ALA A 68 -10.15 1.70 -8.76
N ILE A 69 -9.40 0.61 -8.55
CA ILE A 69 -8.68 0.35 -7.30
C ILE A 69 -7.18 0.33 -7.51
N ARG A 70 -6.45 0.77 -6.48
CA ARG A 70 -5.00 0.59 -6.37
C ARG A 70 -4.64 -0.14 -5.08
N ASP A 71 -3.50 -0.82 -5.10
CA ASP A 71 -2.95 -1.41 -3.89
C ASP A 71 -2.69 -0.34 -2.81
N VAL A 72 -2.90 -0.74 -1.56
CA VAL A 72 -2.49 0.05 -0.40
C VAL A 72 -0.98 0.23 -0.42
N ARG A 73 -0.52 1.43 -0.09
CA ARG A 73 0.88 1.81 0.03
C ARG A 73 1.20 2.14 1.48
N PRO A 74 2.48 2.10 1.90
CA PRO A 74 2.86 2.47 3.26
C PRO A 74 2.42 3.88 3.69
N ALA A 75 2.29 4.82 2.73
CA ALA A 75 1.84 6.18 3.02
C ALA A 75 0.37 6.23 3.45
N ASP A 76 -0.47 5.34 2.91
CA ASP A 76 -1.90 5.28 3.19
C ASP A 76 -2.21 4.91 4.66
N CYS A 77 -1.26 4.27 5.35
CA CYS A 77 -1.40 3.94 6.77
C CYS A 77 -1.39 5.19 7.68
N PHE A 78 -0.90 6.33 7.17
CA PHE A 78 -0.84 7.59 7.93
C PHE A 78 -1.89 8.60 7.47
N THR A 79 -2.62 8.29 6.41
CA THR A 79 -3.73 9.12 5.94
C THR A 79 -4.88 9.01 6.93
N ASP A 80 -5.44 10.16 7.32
CA ASP A 80 -6.71 10.17 8.02
C ASP A 80 -7.83 9.98 6.99
N TRP A 81 -8.40 8.79 6.97
CA TRP A 81 -9.48 8.42 6.06
C TRP A 81 -10.85 8.83 6.59
N SER A 82 -10.94 9.33 7.82
CA SER A 82 -12.21 9.66 8.47
C SER A 82 -12.68 11.10 8.25
N GLU A 83 -11.86 11.96 7.64
CA GLU A 83 -12.16 13.40 7.49
C GLU A 83 -13.11 13.77 6.34
N ASP A 84 -13.57 12.81 5.51
CA ASP A 84 -14.44 13.11 4.34
C ASP A 84 -15.88 12.56 4.47
N HIS A 85 -16.32 12.24 5.69
CA HIS A 85 -17.76 12.13 5.96
C HIS A 85 -18.27 13.50 6.41
N GLY A 86 -18.47 14.38 5.43
CA GLY A 86 -19.14 15.64 5.62
C GLY A 86 -20.49 15.44 6.31
N ASP A 87 -20.58 15.94 7.53
CA ASP A 87 -21.84 16.23 8.19
C ASP A 87 -22.63 17.23 7.31
N ALA A 88 -23.58 16.74 6.53
CA ALA A 88 -24.54 17.53 5.75
C ALA A 88 -25.97 17.13 6.09
#